data_AF-A0A520YFI7-F1
#
_entry.id   AF-A0A520YFI7-F1
#
_cell.length_a   1.000
_cell.length_b   1.000
_cell.length_c   1.000
_cell.angle_alpha   90.00
_cell.angle_beta   90.00
_cell.angle_gamma   90.00
#
_symmetry.space_group_name_H-M   'P 1'
#
loop_
_entity.id
_entity.type
_entity.pdbx_description
1 polymer ?
#
loop_
_entity_poly.entity_id
_entity_poly.type
_entity_poly.pdbx_seq_one_letter_code
_entity_poly.pdbx_strand_id
1 'polypeptide(L)'
;MKWFLVLALGLLGCGDDPPPTVSGGGTRVPGGTIGETGGTPGAGGSGGAGGAGGAQPKGACDNGSDLDAIEAAEQSVRDIARNCGLFVCAASIGNATAYGECVEGCVSERVPALSTDCAGCYGDLESCGLASLCRFQCQGSTCSTLCLDCLNGADCLTAFEECRGLPGDGCAG
;
A
#
# COMPACT_ATOMS: atom_id res chain seq x y z
N MET A 1 -6.31 11.08 36.09
CA MET A 1 -5.05 11.84 36.11
C MET A 1 -4.75 12.24 34.67
N LYS A 2 -4.94 13.51 34.31
CA LYS A 2 -4.77 14.04 32.95
C LYS A 2 -3.29 14.39 32.75
N TRP A 3 -2.59 13.65 31.90
CA TRP A 3 -1.25 13.99 31.44
C TRP A 3 -1.38 14.65 30.06
N PHE A 4 -1.19 15.96 30.02
CA PHE A 4 -0.97 16.71 28.78
C PHE A 4 0.50 16.59 28.43
N LEU A 5 0.82 15.75 27.44
CA LEU A 5 2.14 15.68 26.84
C LEU A 5 2.12 16.59 25.61
N VAL A 6 2.65 17.80 25.78
CA VAL A 6 2.90 18.74 24.69
C VAL A 6 4.20 18.29 24.03
N LEU A 7 4.09 17.56 22.91
CA LEU A 7 5.23 17.23 22.06
C LEU A 7 5.52 18.43 21.17
N ALA A 8 6.67 19.07 21.39
CA ALA A 8 7.18 20.11 20.52
C ALA A 8 7.58 19.48 19.18
N LEU A 9 6.79 19.74 18.13
CA LEU A 9 7.14 19.45 16.75
C LEU A 9 8.36 20.31 16.37
N GLY A 10 9.52 19.67 16.28
CA GLY A 10 10.68 20.24 15.62
C GLY A 10 10.44 20.26 14.12
N LEU A 11 10.23 21.45 13.56
CA LEU A 11 10.27 21.71 12.11
C LEU A 11 11.72 21.51 11.62
N LEU A 12 12.08 20.28 11.26
CA LEU A 12 13.21 20.00 10.39
C LEU A 12 12.71 20.16 8.96
N GLY A 13 13.28 21.15 8.25
CA GLY A 13 12.87 21.55 6.92
C GLY A 13 12.93 20.40 5.93
N CYS A 14 11.84 20.20 5.19
CA CYS A 14 11.85 19.47 3.94
C CYS A 14 12.74 20.25 2.96
N GLY A 15 13.85 19.65 2.53
CA GLY A 15 14.57 20.13 1.37
C GLY A 15 13.70 19.92 0.12
N ASP A 16 13.58 20.96 -0.71
CA ASP A 16 12.95 20.88 -2.01
C ASP A 16 13.83 20.03 -2.95
N ASP A 17 13.65 18.71 -2.94
CA ASP A 17 14.15 17.87 -4.03
C ASP A 17 13.26 18.11 -5.27
N PRO A 18 13.82 18.58 -6.40
CA PRO A 18 13.03 18.73 -7.62
C PRO A 18 12.56 17.35 -8.11
N PRO A 19 11.33 17.23 -8.62
CA PRO A 19 10.79 15.95 -9.05
C PRO A 19 11.64 15.35 -10.17
N PRO A 20 11.84 14.02 -10.19
CA PRO A 20 12.53 13.36 -11.29
C PRO A 20 11.76 13.60 -12.60
N THR A 21 12.48 14.11 -13.59
CA THR A 21 11.94 14.33 -14.93
C THR A 21 11.77 12.97 -15.61
N VAL A 22 10.56 12.44 -15.64
CA VAL A 22 10.24 11.24 -16.42
C VAL A 22 10.24 11.62 -17.91
N SER A 23 11.40 11.46 -18.55
CA SER A 23 11.56 11.51 -20.00
C SER A 23 11.09 10.18 -20.61
N GLY A 24 9.78 9.96 -20.62
CA GLY A 24 9.12 8.86 -21.33
C GLY A 24 8.58 9.33 -22.67
N GLY A 25 9.41 9.29 -23.71
CA GLY A 25 9.01 9.55 -25.09
C GLY A 25 8.09 8.46 -25.62
N GLY A 26 6.78 8.71 -25.60
CA GLY A 26 5.78 7.94 -26.33
C GLY A 26 5.35 8.69 -27.58
N THR A 27 5.73 8.17 -28.75
CA THR A 27 5.42 8.70 -30.08
C THR A 27 3.92 8.98 -30.25
N ARG A 28 3.53 10.25 -30.40
CA ARG A 28 2.21 10.64 -30.91
C ARG A 28 2.08 10.13 -32.34
N VAL A 29 1.13 9.22 -32.58
CA VAL A 29 0.73 8.84 -33.93
C VAL A 29 -0.05 10.02 -34.55
N PRO A 30 0.23 10.42 -35.81
CA PRO A 30 -0.33 11.64 -36.40
C PRO A 30 -1.82 11.53 -36.70
N GLY A 31 -2.52 12.66 -36.57
CA GLY A 31 -3.90 12.82 -36.98
C GLY A 31 -4.11 12.63 -38.47
N GLY A 32 -5.22 11.96 -38.81
CA GLY A 32 -5.82 11.96 -40.14
C GLY A 32 -7.14 12.72 -40.09
N THR A 33 -7.27 13.72 -40.95
CA THR A 33 -8.45 14.56 -41.15
C THR A 33 -9.25 14.11 -42.38
N ILE A 34 -10.59 14.25 -42.26
CA ILE A 34 -11.68 14.39 -43.26
C ILE A 34 -11.96 13.31 -44.32
N GLY A 35 -13.21 12.86 -44.31
CA GLY A 35 -13.90 12.20 -45.42
C GLY A 35 -15.41 12.10 -45.14
N GLU A 36 -16.18 13.11 -45.55
CA GLU A 36 -17.64 13.02 -45.67
C GLU A 36 -17.97 12.02 -46.79
N THR A 37 -18.76 10.98 -46.49
CA THR A 37 -19.77 10.39 -47.38
C THR A 37 -20.59 9.37 -46.58
N GLY A 38 -21.91 9.48 -46.68
CA GLY A 38 -22.86 8.70 -45.88
C GLY A 38 -22.86 7.19 -46.18
N GLY A 39 -23.29 6.41 -45.19
CA GLY A 39 -23.56 4.99 -45.32
C GLY A 39 -23.95 4.33 -43.99
N THR A 40 -25.24 4.00 -43.89
CA THR A 40 -25.86 2.90 -43.12
C THR A 40 -25.62 2.78 -41.60
N PRO A 41 -26.68 2.69 -40.76
CA PRO A 41 -26.51 2.31 -39.36
C PRO A 41 -26.03 0.86 -39.25
N GLY A 42 -24.75 0.69 -38.96
CA GLY A 42 -24.14 -0.59 -38.59
C GLY A 42 -24.55 -0.98 -37.17
N ALA A 43 -24.94 -2.25 -37.03
CA ALA A 43 -25.29 -2.89 -35.77
C ALA A 43 -24.17 -2.81 -34.73
N GLY A 44 -24.56 -2.89 -33.45
CA GLY A 44 -23.76 -2.65 -32.26
C GLY A 44 -22.31 -3.13 -32.32
N GLY A 45 -21.40 -2.19 -32.11
CA GLY A 45 -20.04 -2.50 -31.68
C GLY A 45 -20.08 -3.01 -30.25
N SER A 46 -19.74 -4.28 -30.06
CA SER A 46 -19.30 -4.83 -28.79
C SER A 46 -18.23 -3.92 -28.18
N GLY A 47 -18.50 -3.44 -26.96
CA GLY A 47 -17.60 -2.58 -26.20
C GLY A 47 -16.18 -3.11 -26.21
N GLY A 48 -15.23 -2.19 -26.39
CA GLY A 48 -13.82 -2.49 -26.58
C GLY A 48 -13.27 -3.41 -25.50
N ALA A 49 -12.42 -4.34 -25.93
CA ALA A 49 -11.53 -5.07 -25.06
C ALA A 49 -10.67 -4.06 -24.28
N GLY A 50 -10.92 -3.95 -22.97
CA GLY A 50 -10.05 -3.24 -22.04
C GLY A 50 -8.63 -3.79 -22.15
N GLY A 51 -7.65 -2.88 -22.09
CA GLY A 51 -6.24 -3.15 -22.36
C GLY A 51 -5.69 -4.36 -21.60
N ALA A 52 -4.83 -5.10 -22.30
CA ALA A 52 -4.09 -6.21 -21.73
C ALA A 52 -3.16 -5.75 -20.61
N GLY A 53 -3.29 -6.42 -19.45
CA GLY A 53 -2.11 -6.95 -18.77
C GLY A 53 -1.42 -6.07 -17.74
N GLY A 54 -2.16 -5.41 -16.86
CA GLY A 54 -1.66 -5.26 -15.49
C GLY A 54 -1.86 -6.60 -14.78
N ALA A 55 -0.81 -7.22 -14.26
CA ALA A 55 -0.96 -8.43 -13.46
C ALA A 55 -2.04 -8.19 -12.39
N GLN A 56 -3.04 -9.08 -12.33
CA GLN A 56 -4.06 -9.02 -11.29
C GLN A 56 -3.32 -8.95 -9.94
N PRO A 57 -3.62 -7.96 -9.08
CA PRO A 57 -3.01 -7.91 -7.76
C PRO A 57 -3.27 -9.26 -7.10
N LYS A 58 -2.22 -9.86 -6.52
CA LYS A 58 -2.27 -11.21 -5.99
C LYS A 58 -2.13 -11.08 -4.48
N GLY A 59 -3.24 -11.12 -3.77
CA GLY A 59 -3.24 -11.10 -2.30
C GLY A 59 -4.47 -10.45 -1.70
N ALA A 60 -4.55 -10.43 -0.36
CA ALA A 60 -5.77 -10.12 0.38
C ALA A 60 -6.32 -8.70 0.14
N CYS A 61 -5.51 -7.79 -0.42
CA CYS A 61 -5.86 -6.40 -0.69
C CYS A 61 -6.11 -6.10 -2.19
N ASP A 62 -6.49 -7.10 -2.99
CA ASP A 62 -6.58 -7.00 -4.45
C ASP A 62 -7.96 -6.60 -5.00
N ASN A 63 -8.98 -6.50 -4.16
CA ASN A 63 -10.32 -6.10 -4.58
C ASN A 63 -10.44 -4.58 -4.73
N GLY A 64 -11.35 -4.12 -5.60
CA GLY A 64 -11.47 -2.71 -5.95
C GLY A 64 -11.71 -1.79 -4.75
N SER A 65 -12.49 -2.21 -3.76
CA SER A 65 -12.72 -1.42 -2.54
C SER A 65 -11.46 -1.25 -1.69
N ASP A 66 -10.62 -2.27 -1.58
CA ASP A 66 -9.36 -2.17 -0.85
C ASP A 66 -8.38 -1.26 -1.57
N LEU A 67 -8.32 -1.35 -2.90
CA LEU A 67 -7.48 -0.46 -3.71
C LEU A 67 -7.91 1.00 -3.56
N ASP A 68 -9.21 1.29 -3.65
CA ASP A 68 -9.76 2.64 -3.46
C ASP A 68 -9.46 3.16 -2.04
N ALA A 69 -9.57 2.30 -1.02
CA ALA A 69 -9.27 2.64 0.37
C ALA A 69 -7.77 2.90 0.61
N ILE A 70 -6.89 2.10 0.00
CA ILE A 70 -5.44 2.27 0.07
C ILE A 70 -5.02 3.56 -0.62
N GLU A 71 -5.58 3.87 -1.80
CA GLU A 71 -5.28 5.10 -2.54
C GLU A 71 -5.81 6.35 -1.81
N ALA A 72 -6.96 6.24 -1.15
CA ALA A 72 -7.55 7.35 -0.38
C ALA A 72 -6.88 7.60 0.97
N ALA A 73 -6.06 6.67 1.47
CA ALA A 73 -5.41 6.81 2.77
C ALA A 73 -4.34 7.92 2.76
N GLU A 74 -4.37 8.82 3.76
CA GLU A 74 -3.38 9.90 3.89
C GLU A 74 -1.95 9.39 4.14
N GLN A 75 -1.84 8.16 4.64
CA GLN A 75 -0.58 7.47 4.94
C GLN A 75 -0.63 6.07 4.34
N SER A 76 0.55 5.53 4.00
CA SER A 76 0.66 4.12 3.61
C SER A 76 0.04 3.23 4.68
N VAL A 77 -0.85 2.32 4.27
CA VAL A 77 -1.50 1.38 5.20
C VAL A 77 -0.47 0.50 5.93
N ARG A 78 0.69 0.24 5.31
CA ARG A 78 1.82 -0.43 5.97
C ARG A 78 2.39 0.37 7.15
N ASP A 79 2.53 1.68 6.98
CA ASP A 79 3.01 2.56 8.05
C ASP A 79 1.94 2.75 9.13
N ILE A 80 0.66 2.74 8.75
CA ILE A 80 -0.47 2.69 9.68
C ILE A 80 -0.40 1.40 10.52
N ALA A 81 -0.27 0.24 9.88
CA ALA A 81 -0.15 -1.06 10.54
C ALA A 81 1.06 -1.11 11.49
N ARG A 82 2.21 -0.59 11.05
CA ARG A 82 3.41 -0.48 11.90
C ARG A 82 3.16 0.42 13.11
N ASN A 83 2.52 1.57 12.92
CA ASN A 83 2.16 2.46 14.03
C ASN A 83 1.18 1.81 15.01
N CYS A 84 0.20 1.06 14.50
CA CYS A 84 -0.68 0.23 15.31
C CYS A 84 0.13 -0.77 16.15
N GLY A 85 1.03 -1.51 15.51
CA GLY A 85 1.93 -2.46 16.15
C GLY A 85 2.85 -1.85 17.21
N LEU A 86 3.33 -0.62 16.99
CA LEU A 86 4.27 0.07 17.87
C LEU A 86 3.59 0.72 19.09
N PHE A 87 2.47 1.41 18.88
CA PHE A 87 1.88 2.30 19.89
C PHE A 87 0.59 1.78 20.50
N VAL A 88 -0.16 0.94 19.78
CA VAL A 88 -1.45 0.41 20.25
C VAL A 88 -1.28 -1.02 20.77
N CYS A 89 -0.61 -1.86 19.99
CA CYS A 89 -0.56 -3.30 20.22
C CYS A 89 0.71 -3.77 20.96
N ALA A 90 1.50 -2.84 21.50
CA ALA A 90 2.75 -3.17 22.18
C ALA A 90 2.56 -4.13 23.38
N ALA A 91 1.41 -4.08 24.05
CA ALA A 91 1.09 -4.98 25.15
C ALA A 91 0.98 -6.45 24.72
N SER A 92 0.69 -6.71 23.44
CA SER A 92 0.50 -8.05 22.88
C SER A 92 1.77 -8.65 22.25
N ILE A 93 2.92 -7.96 22.31
CA ILE A 93 4.17 -8.41 21.65
C ILE A 93 4.62 -9.83 22.07
N GLY A 94 4.27 -10.28 23.27
CA GLY A 94 4.58 -11.64 23.73
C GLY A 94 3.75 -12.76 23.09
N ASN A 95 2.74 -12.42 22.29
CA ASN A 95 1.83 -13.37 21.65
C ASN A 95 1.54 -12.91 20.21
N ALA A 96 2.17 -13.57 19.24
CA ALA A 96 2.06 -13.22 17.82
C ALA A 96 0.60 -13.18 17.32
N THR A 97 -0.24 -14.15 17.71
CA THR A 97 -1.66 -14.17 17.31
C THR A 97 -2.42 -12.97 17.87
N ALA A 98 -2.33 -12.72 19.19
CA ALA A 98 -3.00 -11.58 19.82
C ALA A 98 -2.43 -10.23 19.34
N TYR A 99 -1.18 -10.20 18.90
CA TYR A 99 -0.56 -9.03 18.28
C TYR A 99 -1.14 -8.77 16.89
N GLY A 100 -1.22 -9.79 16.03
CA GLY A 100 -1.82 -9.69 14.70
C GLY A 100 -3.27 -9.25 14.74
N GLU A 101 -4.09 -9.88 15.59
CA GLU A 101 -5.49 -9.51 15.79
C GLU A 101 -5.65 -8.06 16.26
N CYS A 102 -4.76 -7.59 17.16
CA CYS A 102 -4.76 -6.20 17.60
C CYS A 102 -4.42 -5.23 16.46
N VAL A 103 -3.41 -5.58 15.64
CA VAL A 103 -2.99 -4.78 14.50
C VAL A 103 -4.11 -4.70 13.46
N GLU A 104 -4.74 -5.82 13.12
CA GLU A 104 -5.90 -5.90 12.22
C GLU A 104 -7.02 -4.95 12.69
N GLY A 105 -7.41 -5.04 13.97
CA GLY A 105 -8.44 -4.18 14.54
C GLY A 105 -8.08 -2.69 14.44
N CYS A 106 -6.84 -2.34 14.77
CA CYS A 106 -6.36 -0.97 14.69
C CYS A 106 -6.28 -0.43 13.24
N VAL A 107 -5.86 -1.27 12.28
CA VAL A 107 -5.87 -0.92 10.85
C VAL A 107 -7.29 -0.70 10.36
N SER A 108 -8.22 -1.60 10.73
CA SER A 108 -9.63 -1.49 10.38
C SER A 108 -10.28 -0.21 10.95
N GLU A 109 -9.90 0.20 12.17
CA GLU A 109 -10.37 1.46 12.76
C GLU A 109 -9.82 2.70 12.03
N ARG A 110 -8.58 2.64 11.53
CA ARG A 110 -7.92 3.76 10.86
C ARG A 110 -8.22 3.87 9.38
N VAL A 111 -8.52 2.75 8.72
CA VAL A 111 -8.90 2.68 7.31
C VAL A 111 -10.19 1.85 7.19
N PRO A 112 -11.35 2.40 7.58
CA PRO A 112 -12.60 1.63 7.71
C PRO A 112 -13.16 1.03 6.41
N ALA A 113 -12.63 1.46 5.27
CA ALA A 113 -13.03 0.96 3.95
C ALA A 113 -12.26 -0.30 3.52
N LEU A 114 -11.23 -0.72 4.28
CA LEU A 114 -10.55 -1.99 4.03
C LEU A 114 -11.44 -3.18 4.40
N SER A 115 -11.35 -4.21 3.59
CA SER A 115 -11.88 -5.53 3.88
C SER A 115 -11.17 -6.13 5.09
N THR A 116 -11.88 -7.00 5.82
CA THR A 116 -11.31 -7.76 6.94
C THR A 116 -10.11 -8.59 6.49
N ASP A 117 -10.18 -9.20 5.31
CA ASP A 117 -9.08 -10.00 4.76
C ASP A 117 -7.83 -9.14 4.53
N CYS A 118 -7.97 -7.94 3.95
CA CYS A 118 -6.85 -7.03 3.74
C CYS A 118 -6.27 -6.50 5.06
N ALA A 119 -7.12 -6.09 6.00
CA ALA A 119 -6.67 -5.65 7.32
C ALA A 119 -5.95 -6.78 8.08
N GLY A 120 -6.47 -8.01 8.00
CA GLY A 120 -5.86 -9.21 8.59
C GLY A 120 -4.49 -9.50 8.02
N CYS A 121 -4.31 -9.33 6.70
CA CYS A 121 -3.02 -9.46 6.03
C CYS A 121 -1.95 -8.56 6.66
N TYR A 122 -2.28 -7.29 6.96
CA TYR A 122 -1.36 -6.39 7.66
C TYR A 122 -1.03 -6.85 9.09
N GLY A 123 -2.00 -7.45 9.78
CA GLY A 123 -1.79 -8.09 11.08
C GLY A 123 -0.82 -9.27 11.02
N ASP A 124 -0.96 -10.12 10.01
CA ASP A 124 -0.08 -11.27 9.77
C ASP A 124 1.35 -10.82 9.40
N LEU A 125 1.48 -9.80 8.55
CA LEU A 125 2.76 -9.21 8.20
C LEU A 125 3.50 -8.65 9.43
N GLU A 126 2.80 -7.88 10.27
CA GLU A 126 3.39 -7.31 11.49
C GLU A 126 3.78 -8.41 12.48
N SER A 127 2.97 -9.47 12.59
CA SER A 127 3.25 -10.63 13.44
C SER A 127 4.47 -11.43 12.96
N CYS A 128 4.62 -11.60 11.64
CA CYS A 128 5.80 -12.23 11.04
C CYS A 128 7.06 -11.41 11.33
N GLY A 129 7.01 -10.09 11.08
CA GLY A 129 8.13 -9.18 11.36
C GLY A 129 8.48 -9.08 12.84
N LEU A 130 7.52 -9.34 13.74
CA LEU A 130 7.76 -9.37 15.18
C LEU A 130 8.61 -10.57 15.60
N ALA A 131 8.31 -11.77 15.10
CA ALA A 131 9.03 -13.00 15.42
C ALA A 131 10.53 -12.91 15.08
N SER A 132 10.86 -12.16 14.03
CA SER A 132 12.24 -11.97 13.53
C SER A 132 12.87 -10.63 13.93
N LEU A 133 12.23 -9.88 14.83
CA LEU A 133 12.69 -8.56 15.30
C LEU A 133 12.88 -7.51 14.19
N CYS A 134 12.27 -7.72 13.02
CA CYS A 134 12.37 -6.78 11.88
C CYS A 134 11.72 -5.43 12.15
N ARG A 135 10.86 -5.35 13.17
CA ARG A 135 10.30 -4.11 13.70
C ARG A 135 11.32 -2.97 13.83
N PHE A 136 12.50 -3.24 14.37
CA PHE A 136 13.50 -2.19 14.60
C PHE A 136 14.09 -1.66 13.29
N GLN A 137 14.27 -2.53 12.30
CA GLN A 137 14.75 -2.15 10.98
C GLN A 137 13.68 -1.40 10.18
N CYS A 138 12.41 -1.73 10.40
CA CYS A 138 11.26 -1.12 9.75
C CYS A 138 10.73 0.15 10.42
N GLN A 139 11.36 0.64 11.50
CA GLN A 139 10.83 1.77 12.28
C GLN A 139 10.82 3.09 11.50
N GLY A 140 11.83 3.33 10.67
CA GLY A 140 11.94 4.58 9.89
C GLY A 140 11.13 4.57 8.60
N SER A 141 10.99 3.41 7.98
CA SER A 141 10.18 3.18 6.79
C SER A 141 10.03 1.69 6.58
N THR A 142 8.79 1.25 6.31
CA THR A 142 8.49 -0.13 5.88
C THR A 142 9.14 -0.48 4.52
N CYS A 143 9.64 0.52 3.82
CA CYS A 143 10.28 0.43 2.51
C CYS A 143 11.79 0.67 2.51
N SER A 144 12.38 0.85 3.70
CA SER A 144 13.84 0.93 3.80
C SER A 144 14.48 -0.41 3.39
N THR A 145 15.65 -0.36 2.75
CA THR A 145 16.42 -1.56 2.38
C THR A 145 16.66 -2.47 3.59
N LEU A 146 16.96 -1.89 4.76
CA LEU A 146 17.14 -2.66 6.01
C LEU A 146 15.87 -3.41 6.43
N CYS A 147 14.69 -2.80 6.26
CA CYS A 147 13.42 -3.45 6.53
C CYS A 147 13.18 -4.62 5.57
N LEU A 148 13.32 -4.37 4.26
CA LEU A 148 13.09 -5.37 3.22
C LEU A 148 14.07 -6.55 3.34
N ASP A 149 15.35 -6.28 3.59
CA ASP A 149 16.36 -7.31 3.82
C ASP A 149 16.03 -8.16 5.05
N CYS A 150 15.53 -7.54 6.12
CA CYS A 150 15.10 -8.27 7.31
C CYS A 150 13.88 -9.14 7.02
N LEU A 151 12.84 -8.56 6.40
CA LEU A 151 11.63 -9.30 6.02
C LEU A 151 11.96 -10.47 5.09
N ASN A 152 12.89 -10.28 4.16
CA ASN A 152 13.39 -11.34 3.29
C ASN A 152 14.13 -12.43 4.08
N GLY A 153 15.04 -12.06 4.97
CA GLY A 153 15.75 -13.01 5.83
C GLY A 153 14.86 -13.75 6.82
N ALA A 154 13.67 -13.20 7.09
CA ALA A 154 12.65 -13.75 7.97
C ALA A 154 11.57 -14.59 7.26
N ASP A 155 11.66 -14.77 5.93
CA ASP A 155 10.59 -15.35 5.10
C ASP A 155 9.23 -14.62 5.20
N CYS A 156 9.25 -13.34 5.59
CA CYS A 156 8.06 -12.48 5.68
C CYS A 156 7.79 -11.66 4.41
N LEU A 157 8.72 -11.66 3.44
CA LEU A 157 8.59 -10.84 2.23
C LEU A 157 7.41 -11.28 1.35
N THR A 158 7.07 -12.56 1.35
CA THR A 158 5.87 -13.05 0.63
C THR A 158 4.60 -12.43 1.20
N ALA A 159 4.43 -12.46 2.53
CA ALA A 159 3.29 -11.80 3.18
C ALA A 159 3.31 -10.28 2.90
N PHE A 160 4.49 -9.66 2.91
CA PHE A 160 4.63 -8.25 2.56
C PHE A 160 4.08 -7.94 1.16
N GLU A 161 4.45 -8.72 0.15
CA GLU A 161 3.98 -8.55 -1.23
C GLU A 161 2.47 -8.85 -1.38
N GLU A 162 1.97 -9.87 -0.68
CA GLU A 162 0.56 -10.26 -0.73
C GLU A 162 -0.37 -9.20 -0.10
N CYS A 163 0.12 -8.42 0.87
CA CYS A 163 -0.69 -7.38 1.52
C CYS A 163 -0.63 -6.01 0.82
N ARG A 164 0.05 -5.86 -0.33
CA ARG A 164 0.33 -4.51 -0.87
C ARG A 164 -0.86 -3.81 -1.52
N GLY A 165 -1.78 -4.57 -2.11
CA GLY A 165 -2.91 -4.09 -2.91
C GLY A 165 -2.53 -3.48 -4.27
N LEU A 166 -1.85 -2.33 -4.31
CA LEU A 166 -1.60 -1.57 -5.56
C LEU A 166 -0.45 -2.13 -6.42
N PRO A 167 -0.47 -2.01 -7.76
CA PRO A 167 0.64 -2.41 -8.62
C PRO A 167 1.89 -1.52 -8.40
N GLY A 168 3.06 -2.14 -8.23
CA GLY A 168 4.35 -1.49 -7.95
C GLY A 168 5.05 -2.13 -6.74
N ASP A 169 6.28 -1.75 -6.43
CA ASP A 169 7.09 -2.28 -5.31
C ASP A 169 6.50 -1.97 -3.91
N GLY A 170 5.33 -1.32 -3.86
CA GLY A 170 4.63 -0.97 -2.62
C GLY A 170 5.41 0.03 -1.76
N CYS A 171 6.43 0.65 -2.37
CA CYS A 171 7.39 1.55 -1.79
C CYS A 171 7.55 2.69 -2.79
N ALA A 172 7.11 3.90 -2.42
CA ALA A 172 7.34 5.06 -3.25
C ALA A 172 8.86 5.29 -3.32
N GLY A 173 9.43 5.14 -4.51
CA GLY A 173 10.83 5.52 -4.80
C GLY A 173 11.04 7.02 -4.81
#